data_AF-A0A1Y1MGM5-F1
#
_entry.id   AF-A0A1Y1MGM5-F1
#
_cell.length_a   1.000
_cell.length_b   1.000
_cell.length_c   1.000
_cell.angle_alpha   90.00
_cell.angle_beta   90.00
_cell.angle_gamma   90.00
#
_symmetry.space_group_name_H-M   'P 1'
#
loop_
_entity.id
_entity.type
_entity.pdbx_description
1 polymer ?
#
loop_
_entity_poly.entity_id
_entity_poly.type
_entity_poly.pdbx_seq_one_letter_code
_entity_poly.pdbx_strand_id
1 'polypeptide(L)'
;LGSQIESVQAFWRYNNNMPVDQLKMRESIYLFKEGFKPIWEDRRNLYGGSWTFRVSKAIGPEFWNQVQLLAIGEKLEEALDENDQLCGVGFSARFSAHLITIWHRESSKQKSIDGILASIKDNLPQELLPKTENYFYKR
;
A
#
# COMPACT_ATOMS: atom_id res chain seq x y z
N LEU A 1 -15.42 8.14 7.95
CA LEU A 1 -14.18 8.93 7.71
C LEU A 1 -13.27 8.63 8.89
N GLY A 2 -12.12 8.00 8.62
CA GLY A 2 -11.23 7.51 9.67
C GLY A 2 -10.56 8.64 10.44
N SER A 3 -10.06 8.32 11.65
CA SER A 3 -9.24 9.24 12.43
C SER A 3 -7.92 9.55 11.71
N GLN A 4 -7.56 10.82 11.64
CA GLN A 4 -6.26 11.25 11.15
C GLN A 4 -5.13 10.69 12.04
N ILE A 5 -4.02 10.31 11.42
CA ILE A 5 -2.82 9.81 12.09
C ILE A 5 -1.71 10.84 11.89
N GLU A 6 -1.33 11.53 12.97
CA GLU A 6 -0.38 12.65 12.92
C GLU A 6 0.94 12.35 13.66
N SER A 7 1.08 11.14 14.21
CA SER A 7 2.29 10.72 14.92
C SER A 7 2.49 9.20 14.83
N VAL A 8 3.74 8.77 15.06
CA VAL A 8 4.09 7.34 15.15
C VAL A 8 3.30 6.65 16.26
N GLN A 9 3.08 7.32 17.39
CA GLN A 9 2.28 6.81 18.50
C GLN A 9 0.81 6.62 18.09
N ALA A 10 0.24 7.59 17.37
CA ALA A 10 -1.13 7.47 16.83
C ALA A 10 -1.23 6.33 15.82
N PHE A 11 -0.22 6.15 14.97
CA PHE A 11 -0.13 5.03 14.04
C PHE A 11 -0.18 3.71 14.77
N TRP A 12 0.72 3.50 15.75
CA TRP A 12 0.75 2.23 16.50
C TRP A 12 -0.52 1.99 17.30
N ARG A 13 -1.14 3.05 17.84
CA ARG A 13 -2.45 2.93 18.49
C ARG A 13 -3.52 2.43 17.51
N TYR A 14 -3.57 2.97 16.30
CA TYR A 14 -4.49 2.50 15.27
C TYR A 14 -4.17 1.07 14.83
N ASN A 15 -2.91 0.82 14.47
CA ASN A 15 -2.44 -0.44 13.90
C ASN A 15 -2.64 -1.62 14.87
N ASN A 16 -2.26 -1.46 16.14
CA ASN A 16 -2.37 -2.51 17.15
C ASN A 16 -3.83 -2.88 17.50
N ASN A 17 -4.78 -2.01 17.21
CA ASN A 17 -6.21 -2.23 17.51
C ASN A 17 -7.03 -2.52 16.25
N MET A 18 -6.40 -2.59 15.06
CA MET A 18 -7.07 -2.89 13.81
C MET A 18 -7.18 -4.42 13.64
N PRO A 19 -8.38 -5.01 13.60
CA PRO A 19 -8.54 -6.46 13.51
C PRO A 19 -8.42 -6.93 12.05
N VAL A 20 -7.24 -6.76 11.45
CA VAL A 20 -6.97 -7.08 10.02
C VAL A 20 -7.37 -8.52 9.68
N ASP A 21 -7.09 -9.46 10.58
CA ASP A 21 -7.40 -10.89 10.43
C ASP A 21 -8.89 -11.21 10.47
N GLN A 22 -9.71 -10.28 10.98
CA GLN A 22 -11.16 -10.45 11.12
C GLN A 22 -11.95 -9.74 10.01
N LEU A 23 -11.26 -9.08 9.07
CA LEU A 23 -11.89 -8.42 7.93
C LEU A 23 -12.67 -9.44 7.10
N LYS A 24 -13.94 -9.11 6.84
CA LYS A 24 -14.83 -9.94 6.03
C LYS A 24 -14.42 -9.88 4.56
N MET A 25 -14.83 -10.90 3.80
CA MET A 25 -14.60 -10.92 2.36
C MET A 25 -15.15 -9.65 1.71
N ARG A 26 -14.35 -9.05 0.82
CA ARG A 26 -14.62 -7.79 0.10
C ARG A 26 -14.47 -6.52 0.94
N GLU A 27 -14.17 -6.62 2.23
CA GLU A 27 -13.77 -5.46 3.01
C GLU A 27 -12.34 -5.02 2.63
N SER A 28 -12.12 -3.73 2.77
CA SER A 28 -10.83 -3.09 2.49
C SER A 28 -10.56 -2.04 3.55
N ILE A 29 -9.29 -1.91 3.92
CA ILE A 29 -8.78 -0.83 4.78
C ILE A 29 -7.70 -0.07 4.02
N TYR A 30 -7.58 1.22 4.32
CA TYR A 30 -6.70 2.12 3.58
C TYR A 30 -5.98 3.06 4.55
N LEU A 31 -4.69 3.29 4.28
CA LEU A 31 -3.86 4.32 4.90
C LEU A 31 -3.40 5.27 3.81
N PHE A 32 -4.03 6.43 3.71
CA PHE A 32 -3.81 7.40 2.64
C PHE A 32 -3.34 8.73 3.21
N LYS A 33 -2.49 9.45 2.46
CA LYS A 33 -2.09 10.81 2.81
C LYS A 33 -3.32 11.70 2.89
N GLU A 34 -3.26 12.70 3.75
CA GLU A 34 -4.37 13.63 3.96
C GLU A 34 -4.85 14.24 2.64
N GLY A 35 -6.17 14.26 2.47
CA GLY A 35 -6.83 14.77 1.29
C GLY A 35 -6.96 13.77 0.13
N PHE A 36 -6.17 12.70 0.06
CA PHE A 36 -6.40 11.65 -0.93
C PHE A 36 -7.56 10.76 -0.51
N LYS A 37 -8.40 10.40 -1.48
CA LYS A 37 -9.42 9.36 -1.29
C LYS A 37 -8.96 8.06 -1.97
N PRO A 38 -9.21 6.88 -1.38
CA PRO A 38 -8.83 5.59 -1.96
C PRO A 38 -9.80 5.14 -3.06
N ILE A 39 -10.06 6.02 -4.04
CA ILE A 39 -10.93 5.78 -5.18
C ILE A 39 -10.26 6.33 -6.44
N TRP A 40 -10.50 5.70 -7.60
CA TRP A 40 -9.88 6.10 -8.86
C TRP A 40 -10.43 7.43 -9.39
N GLU A 41 -11.64 7.80 -8.98
CA GLU A 41 -12.35 9.02 -9.37
C GLU A 41 -11.87 10.28 -8.63
N ASP A 42 -11.03 10.13 -7.60
CA ASP A 42 -10.41 11.29 -6.95
C ASP A 42 -9.51 12.00 -7.97
N ARG A 43 -9.68 13.32 -8.11
CA ARG A 43 -8.91 14.14 -9.06
C ARG A 43 -7.40 13.98 -8.89
N ARG A 44 -6.93 13.70 -7.67
CA ARG A 44 -5.52 13.49 -7.35
C ARG A 44 -4.97 12.13 -7.77
N ASN A 45 -5.85 11.16 -8.05
CA ASN A 45 -5.48 9.82 -8.48
C ASN A 45 -5.67 9.59 -9.99
N LEU A 46 -6.27 10.54 -10.73
CA LEU A 46 -6.63 10.37 -12.15
C LEU A 46 -5.45 10.01 -13.06
N TYR A 47 -4.27 10.55 -12.77
CA TYR A 47 -3.04 10.30 -13.54
C TYR A 47 -2.15 9.22 -12.89
N GLY A 48 -2.59 8.72 -11.75
CA GLY A 48 -1.87 7.79 -10.92
C GLY A 48 -1.94 6.37 -11.42
N GLY A 49 -1.43 5.49 -10.55
CA GLY A 49 -1.52 4.06 -10.73
C GLY A 49 -1.18 3.38 -9.41
N SER A 50 -1.26 2.05 -9.43
CA SER A 50 -1.00 1.26 -8.24
C SER A 50 -0.30 -0.05 -8.58
N TRP A 51 0.68 -0.40 -7.75
CA TRP A 51 1.08 -1.79 -7.61
C TRP A 51 0.03 -2.54 -6.81
N THR A 52 -0.32 -3.74 -7.27
CA THR A 52 -1.17 -4.69 -6.54
C THR A 52 -0.38 -5.97 -6.31
N PHE A 53 -0.20 -6.34 -5.04
CA PHE A 53 0.42 -7.57 -4.59
C PHE A 53 -0.65 -8.53 -4.11
N ARG A 54 -0.71 -9.71 -4.72
CA ARG A 54 -1.59 -10.82 -4.32
C ARG A 54 -0.81 -11.75 -3.41
N VAL A 55 -1.20 -11.79 -2.14
CA VAL A 55 -0.49 -12.57 -1.12
C VAL A 55 -1.41 -13.61 -0.47
N SER A 56 -0.83 -14.69 0.04
CA SER A 56 -1.60 -15.72 0.73
C SER A 56 -2.27 -15.15 1.99
N LYS A 57 -3.34 -15.80 2.46
CA LYS A 57 -4.01 -15.38 3.69
C LYS A 57 -3.09 -15.40 4.91
N ALA A 58 -2.15 -16.35 4.94
CA ALA A 58 -1.23 -16.51 6.06
C ALA A 58 -0.22 -15.35 6.16
N ILE A 59 0.26 -14.82 5.03
CA ILE A 59 1.29 -13.76 5.03
C ILE A 59 0.71 -12.35 4.89
N GLY A 60 -0.54 -12.23 4.44
CA GLY A 60 -1.15 -10.94 4.12
C GLY A 60 -1.14 -9.90 5.25
N PRO A 61 -1.46 -10.28 6.51
CA PRO A 61 -1.40 -9.35 7.64
C PRO A 61 0.01 -8.80 7.88
N GLU A 62 1.04 -9.65 7.83
CA GLU A 62 2.42 -9.22 8.03
C GLU A 62 2.93 -8.39 6.83
N PHE A 63 2.64 -8.83 5.60
CA PHE A 63 2.96 -8.06 4.40
C PHE A 63 2.34 -6.66 4.44
N TRP A 64 1.08 -6.56 4.88
CA TRP A 64 0.39 -5.30 5.08
C TRP A 64 1.08 -4.41 6.12
N ASN A 65 1.44 -4.97 7.27
CA ASN A 65 2.16 -4.26 8.32
C ASN A 65 3.49 -3.69 7.79
N GLN A 66 4.29 -4.49 7.08
CA GLN A 66 5.54 -4.03 6.46
C GLN A 66 5.31 -2.90 5.46
N VAL A 67 4.30 -3.02 4.59
CA VAL A 67 3.97 -1.97 3.62
C VAL A 67 3.52 -0.67 4.30
N GLN A 68 2.75 -0.75 5.39
CA GLN A 68 2.39 0.43 6.17
C GLN A 68 3.63 1.10 6.77
N LEU A 69 4.58 0.32 7.32
CA LEU A 69 5.82 0.85 7.90
C LEU A 69 6.68 1.55 6.85
N LEU A 70 6.80 0.99 5.64
CA LEU A 70 7.50 1.66 4.54
C LEU A 70 6.78 2.95 4.10
N ALA A 71 5.45 2.98 4.17
CA ALA A 71 4.68 4.18 3.84
C ALA A 71 4.89 5.29 4.89
N ILE A 72 4.72 5.00 6.19
CA ILE A 72 4.87 6.00 7.25
C ILE A 72 6.32 6.37 7.56
N GLY A 73 7.27 5.50 7.18
CA GLY A 73 8.71 5.73 7.27
C GLY A 73 9.29 6.43 6.04
N GLU A 74 8.44 6.95 5.15
CA GLU A 74 8.77 7.68 3.91
C GLU A 74 9.59 6.88 2.86
N LYS A 75 9.87 5.59 3.08
CA LYS A 75 10.63 4.76 2.13
C LYS A 75 9.94 4.62 0.78
N LEU A 76 8.62 4.53 0.77
CA LEU A 76 7.86 4.47 -0.49
C LEU A 76 7.79 5.83 -1.20
N GLU A 77 7.87 6.96 -0.47
CA GLU A 77 7.94 8.29 -1.08
C GLU A 77 9.33 8.55 -1.68
N GLU A 78 10.40 8.18 -0.94
CA GLU A 78 11.80 8.27 -1.40
C GLU A 78 12.06 7.45 -2.68
N ALA A 79 11.26 6.40 -2.92
CA ALA A 79 11.36 5.56 -4.10
C ALA A 79 10.78 6.20 -5.37
N LEU A 80 10.10 7.35 -5.26
CA LEU A 80 9.45 8.02 -6.38
C LEU A 80 10.35 9.09 -7.01
N ASP A 81 10.14 9.32 -8.30
CA ASP A 81 10.84 10.38 -9.05
C ASP A 81 10.26 11.76 -8.74
N GLU A 82 11.01 12.83 -9.05
CA GLU A 82 10.62 14.22 -8.75
C GLU A 82 9.23 14.56 -9.32
N ASN A 83 8.41 15.28 -8.55
CA ASN A 83 7.01 15.65 -8.89
C ASN A 83 6.01 14.48 -8.88
N ASP A 84 6.37 13.31 -8.36
CA ASP A 84 5.42 12.25 -8.01
C ASP A 84 5.12 12.31 -6.51
N GLN A 85 4.15 11.52 -6.05
CA GLN A 85 3.77 11.47 -4.65
C GLN A 85 3.06 10.16 -4.34
N LEU A 86 3.36 9.58 -3.18
CA LEU A 86 2.60 8.46 -2.65
C LEU A 86 1.21 8.95 -2.25
N CYS A 87 0.17 8.35 -2.81
CA CYS A 87 -1.21 8.62 -2.40
C CYS A 87 -1.55 7.85 -1.11
N GLY A 88 -1.17 6.57 -1.06
CA GLY A 88 -1.47 5.71 0.07
C GLY A 88 -1.35 4.22 -0.25
N VAL A 89 -1.66 3.42 0.77
CA VAL A 89 -1.61 1.96 0.71
C VAL A 89 -2.95 1.37 1.16
N GLY A 90 -3.29 0.20 0.66
CA GLY A 90 -4.55 -0.46 1.00
C GLY A 90 -4.43 -1.96 1.13
N PHE A 91 -5.19 -2.53 2.06
CA PHE A 91 -5.39 -3.97 2.23
C PHE A 91 -6.82 -4.33 1.85
N SER A 92 -6.96 -5.44 1.15
CA SER A 92 -8.22 -5.90 0.58
C SER A 92 -8.40 -7.39 0.83
N ALA A 93 -9.38 -7.74 1.68
CA ALA A 93 -9.73 -9.13 1.96
C ALA A 93 -10.46 -9.75 0.76
N ARG A 94 -9.92 -10.83 0.19
CA ARG A 94 -10.54 -11.59 -0.90
C ARG A 94 -10.65 -13.07 -0.54
N PHE A 95 -11.38 -13.81 -1.38
CA PHE A 95 -11.72 -15.21 -1.09
C PHE A 95 -10.49 -16.10 -0.95
N SER A 96 -9.56 -16.04 -1.91
CA SER A 96 -8.39 -16.95 -1.97
C SER A 96 -7.05 -16.29 -1.59
N ALA A 97 -7.03 -14.97 -1.41
CA ALA A 97 -5.82 -14.19 -1.17
C ALA A 97 -6.16 -12.85 -0.51
N HIS A 98 -5.17 -12.14 -0.01
CA HIS A 98 -5.27 -10.71 0.25
C HIS A 98 -4.64 -9.94 -0.90
N LEU A 99 -5.17 -8.75 -1.16
CA LEU A 99 -4.56 -7.80 -2.09
C LEU A 99 -4.02 -6.63 -1.28
N ILE A 100 -2.73 -6.35 -1.42
CA ILE A 100 -2.10 -5.15 -0.88
C ILE A 100 -1.78 -4.24 -2.04
N THR A 101 -2.17 -2.98 -1.93
CA THR A 101 -2.02 -1.97 -2.99
C THR A 101 -1.18 -0.80 -2.53
N ILE A 102 -0.37 -0.26 -3.43
CA ILE A 102 0.46 0.93 -3.20
C ILE A 102 0.18 1.90 -4.34
N TRP A 103 -0.34 3.08 -4.02
CA TRP A 103 -0.85 4.06 -4.97
C TRP A 103 0.07 5.28 -5.03
N HIS A 104 0.36 5.75 -6.23
CA HIS A 104 1.11 6.99 -6.47
C HIS A 104 0.46 7.80 -7.60
N ARG A 105 0.83 9.07 -7.74
CA ARG A 105 0.11 10.04 -8.59
C ARG A 105 0.50 10.04 -10.06
N GLU A 106 1.70 9.58 -10.42
CA GLU A 106 2.23 9.73 -11.78
C GLU A 106 2.58 8.40 -12.43
N SER A 107 1.59 7.74 -13.02
CA SER A 107 1.78 6.48 -13.78
C SER A 107 2.61 6.62 -15.06
N SER A 108 2.91 7.84 -15.50
CA SER A 108 3.80 8.08 -16.62
C SER A 108 5.28 7.90 -16.25
N LYS A 109 5.60 7.83 -14.95
CA LYS A 109 6.98 7.78 -14.45
C LYS A 109 7.43 6.35 -14.19
N GLN A 110 8.08 5.78 -15.19
CA GLN A 110 8.61 4.42 -15.09
C GLN A 110 9.58 4.24 -13.91
N LYS A 111 10.40 5.25 -13.59
CA LYS A 111 11.30 5.21 -12.42
C LYS A 111 10.55 5.06 -11.10
N SER A 112 9.44 5.77 -10.92
CA SER A 112 8.58 5.62 -9.74
C SER A 112 7.96 4.22 -9.68
N ILE A 113 7.47 3.72 -10.81
CA ILE A 113 6.88 2.37 -10.90
C ILE A 113 7.90 1.32 -10.47
N ASP A 114 9.10 1.36 -11.07
CA ASP A 114 10.17 0.40 -10.76
C ASP A 114 10.70 0.60 -9.34
N GLY A 115 10.81 1.85 -8.88
CA GLY A 115 11.28 2.24 -7.56
C GLY A 115 10.41 1.68 -6.44
N ILE A 116 9.07 1.76 -6.56
CA ILE A 116 8.17 1.14 -5.57
C ILE A 116 8.41 -0.37 -5.48
N LEU A 117 8.53 -1.06 -6.63
CA LEU A 117 8.76 -2.51 -6.62
C LEU A 117 10.13 -2.86 -6.04
N ALA A 118 11.17 -2.09 -6.35
CA ALA A 118 12.50 -2.25 -5.78
C ALA A 118 12.47 -2.04 -4.26
N SER A 119 11.82 -0.98 -3.77
CA SER A 119 11.67 -0.73 -2.33
C SER A 119 11.03 -1.91 -1.60
N ILE A 120 9.99 -2.53 -2.16
CA ILE A 120 9.41 -3.75 -1.59
C ILE A 120 10.40 -4.91 -1.58
N LYS A 121 11.14 -5.13 -2.67
CA LYS A 121 12.12 -6.23 -2.76
C LYS A 121 13.32 -6.07 -1.84
N ASP A 122 13.75 -4.83 -1.62
CA ASP A 122 14.97 -4.51 -0.87
C ASP A 122 14.74 -4.42 0.63
N ASN A 123 13.50 -4.11 1.06
CA ASN A 123 13.21 -3.84 2.48
C ASN A 123 12.34 -4.90 3.17
N LEU A 124 11.64 -5.77 2.43
CA LEU A 124 10.86 -6.85 3.05
C LEU A 124 11.71 -8.11 3.27
N PRO A 125 11.46 -8.87 4.36
CA PRO A 125 12.01 -10.22 4.54
C PRO A 125 11.75 -11.13 3.35
N GLN A 126 12.70 -12.01 3.05
CA GLN A 126 12.68 -12.88 1.86
C GLN A 126 11.41 -13.75 1.77
N GLU A 127 10.92 -14.22 2.91
CA GLU A 127 9.72 -15.04 3.05
C GLU A 127 8.41 -14.30 2.72
N LEU A 128 8.42 -12.96 2.77
CA LEU A 128 7.29 -12.11 2.40
C LEU A 128 7.34 -11.66 0.94
N LEU A 129 8.47 -11.86 0.25
CA LEU A 129 8.64 -11.36 -1.09
C LEU A 129 7.64 -12.03 -2.06
N PRO A 130 6.88 -11.23 -2.81
CA PRO A 130 5.89 -11.76 -3.73
C PRO A 130 6.61 -12.34 -4.94
N LYS A 131 6.19 -13.52 -5.38
CA LYS A 131 6.67 -14.11 -6.64
C LYS A 131 6.20 -13.26 -7.84
N THR A 132 6.94 -13.30 -8.94
CA THR A 132 6.70 -12.44 -10.12
C THR A 132 5.28 -12.53 -10.68
N GLU A 133 4.64 -13.70 -10.61
CA GLU A 133 3.27 -13.91 -11.06
C GLU A 133 2.19 -13.36 -10.11
N ASN A 134 2.59 -12.93 -8.91
CA ASN A 134 1.70 -12.52 -7.83
C ASN A 134 1.67 -11.01 -7.61
N TYR A 135 2.19 -10.22 -8.54
CA TYR A 135 2.00 -8.77 -8.52
C TYR A 135 1.87 -8.21 -9.92
N PHE A 136 1.15 -7.10 -10.04
CA PHE A 136 0.97 -6.39 -11.30
C PHE A 136 0.76 -4.91 -11.03
N TYR A 137 1.13 -4.08 -12.01
CA TYR A 137 0.88 -2.65 -11.97
C TYR A 137 -0.38 -2.33 -12.75
N LYS A 138 -1.22 -1.46 -12.20
CA LYS A 138 -2.43 -0.96 -12.85
C LYS A 138 -2.38 0.57 -12.88
N ARG A 139 -2.53 1.13 -14.08
CA ARG A 139 -2.87 2.54 -14.30
C ARG A 139 -4.38 2.75 -14.18
#